data_AF-A0A660Q3V0-F1
#
_entry.id   AF-A0A660Q3V0-F1
#
_cell.length_a   1.000
_cell.length_b   1.000
_cell.length_c   1.000
_cell.angle_alpha   90.00
_cell.angle_beta   90.00
_cell.angle_gamma   90.00
#
_symmetry.space_group_name_H-M   'P 1'
#
loop_
_entity.id
_entity.type
_entity.pdbx_description
1 polymer ?
#
loop_
_entity_poly.entity_id
_entity_poly.type
_entity_poly.pdbx_seq_one_letter_code
_entity_poly.pdbx_strand_id
1 'polypeptide(L)'
;MAVLETSAICSVKVENEEIKHNVSSVRLEQYIDNHHGLAVRVKQAGKAEGGKEFDDPSTFTSFLGKSISIVITPAGELVDASRQLEFIGLVTEVSLDHSIDGVNTFLIRAESPTITLDGSRRNMYYSNKSVSDIISGIL
;
A
#
# COMPACT_ATOMS: atom_id res chain seq x y z
N MET A 1 -12.64 12.46 25.24
CA MET A 1 -13.48 12.10 24.08
C MET A 1 -13.02 10.73 23.62
N ALA A 2 -13.89 9.72 23.62
CA ALA A 2 -13.54 8.41 23.09
C ALA A 2 -13.49 8.51 21.55
N VAL A 3 -12.36 8.15 20.96
CA VAL A 3 -12.24 8.00 19.51
C VAL A 3 -13.05 6.75 19.16
N LEU A 4 -14.18 6.93 18.49
CA LEU A 4 -14.96 5.83 17.94
C LEU A 4 -14.18 5.28 16.76
N GLU A 5 -13.41 4.22 16.99
CA GLU A 5 -12.76 3.47 15.91
C GLU A 5 -13.82 2.64 15.19
N THR A 6 -14.02 2.90 13.90
CA THR A 6 -14.79 1.98 13.04
C THR A 6 -13.95 0.72 12.87
N SER A 7 -14.45 -0.42 13.33
CA SER A 7 -13.76 -1.69 13.09
C SER A 7 -13.75 -1.98 11.59
N ALA A 8 -12.71 -2.64 11.10
CA ALA A 8 -12.61 -3.05 9.71
C ALA A 8 -11.83 -4.35 9.59
N ILE A 9 -12.19 -5.17 8.61
CA ILE A 9 -11.44 -6.36 8.23
C ILE A 9 -10.59 -5.97 7.01
N CYS A 10 -9.29 -6.24 7.10
CA CYS A 10 -8.34 -5.93 6.04
C CYS A 10 -7.67 -7.21 5.54
N SER A 11 -7.66 -7.42 4.23
CA SER A 11 -6.84 -8.44 3.56
C SER A 11 -5.84 -7.76 2.64
N VAL A 12 -4.56 -8.12 2.77
CA VAL A 12 -3.45 -7.57 1.98
C VAL A 12 -2.79 -8.71 1.21
N LYS A 13 -2.65 -8.56 -0.10
CA LYS A 13 -2.02 -9.55 -0.98
C LYS A 13 -0.89 -8.91 -1.78
N VAL A 14 0.24 -9.61 -1.90
CA VAL A 14 1.36 -9.23 -2.77
C VAL A 14 1.57 -10.36 -3.76
N GLU A 15 1.56 -10.08 -5.08
CA GLU A 15 1.56 -11.11 -6.14
C GLU A 15 0.49 -12.20 -5.93
N ASN A 16 -0.70 -11.81 -5.49
CA ASN A 16 -1.82 -12.70 -5.14
C ASN A 16 -1.59 -13.62 -3.93
N GLU A 17 -0.46 -13.51 -3.23
CA GLU A 17 -0.21 -14.21 -1.96
C GLU A 17 -0.63 -13.33 -0.78
N GLU A 18 -1.48 -13.86 0.09
CA GLU A 18 -1.91 -13.14 1.28
C GLU A 18 -0.81 -13.03 2.32
N ILE A 19 -0.58 -11.81 2.81
CA ILE A 19 0.36 -11.54 3.90
C ILE A 19 -0.24 -12.11 5.18
N LYS A 20 0.30 -13.24 5.67
CA LYS A 20 -0.12 -13.89 6.94
C LYS A 20 0.45 -13.23 8.19
N HIS A 21 1.16 -12.11 8.04
CA HIS A 21 1.76 -11.37 9.15
C HIS A 21 0.75 -10.41 9.79
N ASN A 22 1.07 -9.93 10.99
CA ASN A 22 0.17 -9.06 11.74
C ASN A 22 0.20 -7.64 11.14
N VAL A 23 -0.82 -7.32 10.33
CA VAL A 23 -1.01 -5.96 9.79
C VAL A 23 -1.46 -5.05 10.91
N SER A 24 -0.56 -4.18 11.36
CA SER A 24 -0.78 -3.29 12.50
C SER A 24 -1.47 -1.99 12.14
N SER A 25 -1.24 -1.47 10.93
CA SER A 25 -1.94 -0.28 10.43
C SER A 25 -1.94 -0.25 8.91
N VAL A 26 -3.00 0.30 8.35
CA VAL A 26 -3.14 0.59 6.93
C VAL A 26 -3.52 2.04 6.78
N ARG A 27 -2.87 2.74 5.84
CA ARG A 27 -3.21 4.11 5.47
C ARG A 27 -3.33 4.18 3.96
N LEU A 28 -4.52 4.52 3.49
CA LEU A 28 -4.81 4.76 2.08
C LEU A 28 -5.02 6.27 1.87
N GLU A 29 -4.26 6.85 0.95
CA GLU A 29 -4.31 8.26 0.59
C GLU A 29 -4.79 8.40 -0.87
N GLN A 30 -6.03 8.85 -1.04
CA GLN A 30 -6.64 9.04 -2.35
C GLN A 30 -6.66 10.52 -2.73
N TYR A 31 -5.60 10.96 -3.40
CA TYR A 31 -5.49 12.32 -3.92
C TYR A 31 -6.39 12.53 -5.15
N ILE A 32 -6.89 13.76 -5.37
CA ILE A 32 -7.70 14.07 -6.55
C ILE A 32 -6.81 14.27 -7.79
N ASP A 33 -5.60 14.78 -7.60
CA ASP A 33 -4.69 15.27 -8.63
C ASP A 33 -3.27 14.68 -8.51
N ASN A 34 -3.09 13.59 -7.76
CA ASN A 34 -1.82 12.92 -7.57
C ASN A 34 -1.99 11.38 -7.49
N HIS A 35 -0.89 10.64 -7.58
CA HIS A 35 -0.87 9.19 -7.40
C HIS A 35 -1.45 8.82 -6.04
N HIS A 36 -2.32 7.82 -6.01
CA HIS A 36 -2.85 7.32 -4.75
C HIS A 36 -1.79 6.50 -4.05
N GLY A 37 -1.59 6.79 -2.76
CA GLY A 37 -0.59 6.14 -1.93
C GLY A 37 -1.23 5.13 -0.98
N LEU A 38 -0.54 4.03 -0.75
CA LEU A 38 -0.85 3.04 0.26
C LEU A 38 0.37 2.84 1.16
N ALA A 39 0.16 2.88 2.47
CA ALA A 39 1.15 2.51 3.47
C ALA A 39 0.60 1.40 4.36
N VAL A 40 1.27 0.25 4.37
CA VAL A 40 0.93 -0.90 5.21
C VAL A 40 2.06 -1.12 6.20
N ARG A 41 1.73 -1.13 7.50
CA ARG A 41 2.67 -1.48 8.56
C ARG A 41 2.44 -2.89 9.05
N VAL A 42 3.45 -3.73 8.91
CA VAL A 42 3.42 -5.13 9.30
C VAL A 42 4.33 -5.34 10.50
N LYS A 43 3.78 -5.94 11.55
CA LYS A 43 4.53 -6.40 12.71
C LYS A 43 4.83 -7.89 12.53
N GLN A 44 6.08 -8.28 12.72
CA GLN A 44 6.45 -9.69 12.75
C GLN A 44 6.06 -10.27 14.10
N ALA A 45 5.05 -11.16 14.12
CA ALA A 45 4.63 -11.84 15.34
C ALA A 45 5.53 -13.06 15.60
N GLY A 46 6.63 -12.86 16.33
CA GLY A 46 7.53 -13.92 16.83
C GLY A 46 8.69 -14.24 15.87
N LYS A 47 9.90 -14.55 16.33
CA LYS A 47 10.38 -14.96 17.67
C LYS A 47 11.52 -14.03 18.10
N ALA A 48 11.52 -13.63 19.37
CA ALA A 48 12.75 -13.21 20.03
C ALA A 48 13.70 -14.43 20.12
N GLU A 49 14.32 -14.80 19.00
CA GLU A 49 15.48 -15.68 19.01
C GLU A 49 16.63 -14.86 19.59
N GLY A 50 17.01 -15.21 20.81
CA GLY A 50 17.92 -14.43 21.65
C GLY A 50 19.16 -13.94 20.91
N GLY A 51 19.40 -12.63 20.98
CA GLY A 51 20.65 -12.01 20.57
C GLY A 51 20.60 -11.14 19.30
N LYS A 52 19.47 -11.06 18.58
CA LYS A 52 19.29 -10.11 17.47
C LYS A 52 18.35 -8.98 17.90
N GLU A 53 18.85 -7.73 17.88
CA GLU A 53 18.06 -6.54 18.19
C GLU A 53 17.06 -6.17 17.06
N PHE A 54 17.27 -6.70 15.85
CA PHE A 54 16.49 -6.38 14.64
C PHE A 54 16.02 -7.65 13.93
N ASP A 55 14.79 -7.62 13.42
CA ASP A 55 14.20 -8.69 12.60
C ASP A 55 14.87 -8.77 11.21
N ASP A 56 14.87 -9.95 10.59
CA ASP A 56 15.47 -10.15 9.26
C ASP A 56 14.56 -9.55 8.16
N PRO A 57 15.01 -8.50 7.44
CA PRO A 57 14.21 -7.86 6.39
C PRO A 57 14.04 -8.71 5.13
N SER A 58 14.81 -9.79 4.97
CA SER A 58 14.88 -10.60 3.74
C SER A 58 13.52 -11.10 3.22
N THR A 59 12.57 -11.34 4.13
CA THR A 59 11.21 -11.78 3.77
C THR A 59 10.45 -10.68 3.01
N PHE A 60 10.64 -9.42 3.40
CA PHE A 60 9.91 -8.27 2.88
C PHE A 60 10.62 -7.57 1.71
N THR A 61 11.95 -7.67 1.60
CA THR A 61 12.69 -7.06 0.48
C THR A 61 12.25 -7.61 -0.88
N SER A 62 11.78 -8.86 -0.91
CA SER A 62 11.23 -9.49 -2.12
C SER A 62 9.94 -8.86 -2.63
N PHE A 63 9.32 -7.95 -1.87
CA PHE A 63 8.08 -7.27 -2.25
C PHE A 63 8.30 -6.05 -3.13
N LEU A 64 9.51 -5.50 -3.18
CA LEU A 64 9.79 -4.32 -3.99
C LEU A 64 9.49 -4.59 -5.47
N GLY A 65 8.72 -3.69 -6.11
CA GLY A 65 8.33 -3.79 -7.51
C GLY A 65 7.23 -4.82 -7.81
N LYS A 66 6.72 -5.52 -6.81
CA LYS A 66 5.59 -6.45 -6.96
C LYS A 66 4.24 -5.72 -6.94
N SER A 67 3.23 -6.36 -7.50
CA SER A 67 1.84 -5.93 -7.38
C SER A 67 1.34 -6.14 -5.95
N ILE A 68 0.56 -5.19 -5.45
CA ILE A 68 -0.12 -5.29 -4.16
C ILE A 68 -1.60 -4.96 -4.33
N SER A 69 -2.46 -5.72 -3.66
CA SER A 69 -3.88 -5.42 -3.54
C SER A 69 -4.31 -5.45 -2.10
N ILE A 70 -5.23 -4.56 -1.77
CA ILE A 70 -5.80 -4.44 -0.44
C ILE A 70 -7.31 -4.30 -0.54
N VAL A 71 -7.99 -5.02 0.35
CA VAL A 71 -9.43 -4.92 0.53
C VAL A 71 -9.69 -4.56 1.99
N ILE A 72 -10.36 -3.44 2.20
CA ILE A 72 -10.80 -2.97 3.52
C ILE A 72 -12.32 -3.03 3.53
N THR A 73 -12.86 -3.96 4.30
CA THR A 73 -14.30 -4.10 4.52
C THR A 73 -14.64 -3.50 5.88
N PRO A 74 -15.44 -2.43 5.95
CA PRO A 74 -15.93 -1.90 7.22
C PRO A 74 -16.64 -3.00 8.00
N ALA A 75 -16.35 -3.08 9.29
CA ALA A 75 -17.02 -3.96 10.24
C ALA A 75 -17.78 -3.09 11.27
N GLY A 76 -18.86 -3.65 11.79
CA GLY A 76 -19.78 -2.92 12.68
C GLY A 76 -20.83 -2.09 11.92
N GLU A 77 -21.83 -1.60 12.65
CA GLU A 77 -23.01 -0.93 12.08
C GLU A 77 -22.81 0.57 11.81
N LEU A 78 -21.62 1.11 12.11
CA LEU A 78 -21.30 2.54 11.97
C LEU A 78 -21.13 2.97 10.50
N VAL A 79 -20.66 2.06 9.64
CA VAL A 79 -20.43 2.31 8.22
C VAL A 79 -21.00 1.13 7.45
N ASP A 80 -21.78 1.42 6.40
CA ASP A 80 -22.33 0.39 5.53
C ASP A 80 -21.21 -0.47 4.91
N ALA A 81 -21.33 -1.79 5.04
CA ALA A 81 -20.41 -2.76 4.46
C ALA A 81 -20.30 -2.64 2.93
N SER A 82 -21.29 -2.04 2.26
CA SER A 82 -21.23 -1.72 0.82
C SER A 82 -20.14 -0.71 0.47
N ARG A 83 -19.62 0.04 1.45
CA ARG A 83 -18.50 0.98 1.29
C ARG A 83 -17.14 0.30 1.47
N GLN A 84 -16.99 -0.88 0.88
CA GLN A 84 -15.71 -1.57 0.78
C GLN A 84 -14.73 -0.70 0.00
N LEU A 85 -13.51 -0.58 0.51
CA LEU A 85 -12.41 0.09 -0.18
C LEU A 85 -11.49 -0.96 -0.78
N GLU A 86 -11.11 -0.75 -2.04
CA GLU A 86 -10.12 -1.55 -2.73
C GLU A 86 -9.03 -0.64 -3.27
N PHE A 87 -7.79 -1.10 -3.18
CA PHE A 87 -6.66 -0.46 -3.84
C PHE A 87 -5.78 -1.53 -4.49
N ILE A 88 -5.33 -1.21 -5.70
CA ILE A 88 -4.40 -2.02 -6.49
C ILE A 88 -3.25 -1.10 -6.88
N GLY A 89 -2.03 -1.53 -6.63
CA GLY A 89 -0.85 -0.73 -6.90
C GLY A 89 0.42 -1.55 -7.01
N LEU A 90 1.55 -0.84 -7.03
CA LEU A 90 2.89 -1.39 -7.07
C LEU A 90 3.63 -0.99 -5.80
N VAL A 91 4.35 -1.93 -5.20
CA VAL A 91 5.22 -1.66 -4.05
C VAL A 91 6.43 -0.84 -4.52
N THR A 92 6.52 0.39 -4.03
CA THR A 92 7.57 1.35 -4.39
C THR A 92 8.66 1.43 -3.34
N GLU A 93 8.36 1.09 -2.09
CA GLU A 93 9.32 1.13 -0.98
C GLU A 93 9.02 0.02 0.03
N VAL A 94 10.08 -0.59 0.55
CA VAL A 94 10.04 -1.44 1.74
C VAL A 94 11.11 -0.94 2.70
N SER A 95 10.68 -0.48 3.87
CA SER A 95 11.57 0.10 4.88
C SER A 95 11.30 -0.47 6.27
N LEU A 96 12.33 -0.43 7.12
CA LEU A 96 12.21 -0.76 8.54
C LEU A 96 11.87 0.54 9.28
N ASP A 97 10.71 0.55 9.94
CA ASP A 97 10.18 1.69 10.69
C ASP A 97 10.31 1.40 12.20
N HIS A 98 10.91 2.37 12.90
CA HIS A 98 11.03 2.37 14.35
C HIS A 98 10.33 3.62 14.87
N SER A 99 9.22 3.42 15.54
CA SER A 99 8.41 4.49 16.11
C SER A 99 8.11 4.21 17.58
N ILE A 100 7.60 5.22 18.29
CA ILE A 100 7.18 5.08 19.69
C ILE A 100 6.10 3.98 19.83
N ASP A 101 5.29 3.78 18.78
CA ASP A 101 4.17 2.83 18.75
C ASP A 101 4.60 1.41 18.27
N GLY A 102 5.89 1.23 17.95
CA GLY A 102 6.43 -0.07 17.55
C GLY A 102 7.88 -0.03 17.08
N VAL A 103 8.69 -0.94 17.62
CA VAL A 103 10.04 -1.25 17.16
C VAL A 103 9.95 -2.45 16.19
N ASN A 104 10.83 -2.53 15.19
CA ASN A 104 10.88 -3.60 14.19
C ASN A 104 9.56 -3.73 13.40
N THR A 105 9.00 -2.59 12.98
CA THR A 105 7.82 -2.60 12.12
C THR A 105 8.27 -2.47 10.68
N PHE A 106 7.76 -3.31 9.79
CA PHE A 106 8.02 -3.20 8.36
C PHE A 106 6.99 -2.27 7.73
N LEU A 107 7.47 -1.23 7.06
CA LEU A 107 6.65 -0.30 6.29
C LEU A 107 6.74 -0.69 4.82
N ILE A 108 5.60 -1.08 4.25
CA ILE A 108 5.44 -1.31 2.82
C ILE A 108 4.70 -0.11 2.26
N ARG A 109 5.34 0.65 1.36
CA ARG A 109 4.66 1.71 0.60
C ARG A 109 4.40 1.23 -0.81
N ALA A 110 3.22 1.57 -1.29
CA ALA A 110 2.80 1.29 -2.64
C ALA A 110 2.08 2.48 -3.22
N GLU A 111 2.18 2.61 -4.54
CA GLU A 111 1.56 3.68 -5.30
C GLU A 111 0.66 3.08 -6.37
N SER A 112 -0.38 3.82 -6.77
CA SER A 112 -1.22 3.45 -7.90
C SER A 112 -0.39 3.25 -9.18
N PRO A 113 -0.80 2.40 -10.14
CA PRO A 113 0.02 2.05 -11.31
C PRO A 113 0.45 3.24 -12.17
N THR A 114 -0.25 4.38 -12.06
CA THR A 114 0.09 5.64 -12.73
C THR A 114 1.48 6.17 -12.33
N ILE A 115 2.04 5.76 -11.20
CA ILE A 115 3.41 6.12 -10.78
C ILE A 115 4.48 5.70 -11.81
N THR A 116 4.18 4.69 -12.62
CA THR A 116 5.11 4.22 -13.67
C THR A 116 5.36 5.27 -14.75
N LEU A 117 4.43 6.22 -14.93
CA LEU A 117 4.53 7.31 -15.90
C LEU A 117 5.62 8.32 -15.52
N ASP A 118 5.87 8.53 -14.23
CA ASP A 118 6.89 9.48 -13.74
C ASP A 118 8.31 9.07 -14.16
N GLY A 119 8.55 7.75 -14.23
CA GLY A 119 9.82 7.17 -14.66
C GLY A 119 10.00 7.10 -16.18
N SER A 120 8.94 7.27 -16.98
CA SER A 120 8.95 7.05 -18.43
C SER A 120 8.92 8.36 -19.24
N ARG A 121 9.76 9.32 -18.90
CA ARG A 121 9.82 10.61 -19.61
C ARG A 121 10.29 10.42 -21.05
N ARG A 122 9.44 10.80 -22.01
CA ARG A 122 9.74 10.76 -23.45
C ARG A 122 9.27 12.04 -24.12
N ASN A 123 10.06 12.54 -25.07
CA ASN A 123 9.62 13.63 -25.93
C ASN A 123 8.66 13.06 -26.98
N MET A 124 7.44 13.60 -27.02
CA MET A 124 6.40 13.18 -27.96
C MET A 124 5.78 14.41 -28.63
N TYR A 125 5.42 14.26 -29.90
CA TYR A 125 4.76 15.31 -30.68
C TYR A 125 3.38 14.83 -31.11
N TYR A 126 2.36 15.65 -30.85
CA TYR A 126 0.98 15.38 -31.19
C TYR A 126 0.45 16.51 -32.08
N SER A 127 -0.19 16.14 -33.18
CA SER A 127 -0.83 17.08 -34.10
C SER A 127 -2.27 16.63 -34.34
N ASN A 128 -3.21 17.57 -34.33
CA ASN A 128 -4.64 17.32 -34.58
C ASN A 128 -5.28 16.24 -33.68
N LYS A 129 -4.86 16.14 -32.42
CA LYS A 129 -5.46 15.24 -31.42
C LYS A 129 -6.07 16.02 -30.27
N SER A 130 -7.17 15.54 -29.70
CA SER A 130 -7.70 16.10 -28.47
C SER A 130 -6.83 15.71 -27.27
N VAL A 131 -6.95 16.44 -26.16
CA VAL A 131 -6.24 16.10 -24.91
C VAL A 131 -6.61 14.69 -24.43
N SER A 132 -7.88 14.31 -24.57
CA SER A 132 -8.36 12.97 -24.20
C SER A 132 -7.67 11.88 -25.03
N ASP A 133 -7.55 12.08 -26.35
CA ASP A 133 -6.90 11.10 -27.24
C ASP A 133 -5.41 10.96 -26.96
N ILE A 134 -4.77 12.03 -26.49
CA ILE A 134 -3.36 12.01 -26.07
C ILE A 134 -3.22 11.19 -24.80
N ILE A 135 -4.05 11.45 -23.78
CA ILE A 135 -4.02 10.75 -22.50
C ILE A 135 -4.31 9.25 -22.67
N SER A 136 -5.37 8.90 -23.41
CA SER A 136 -5.73 7.51 -23.71
C SER A 136 -4.69 6.77 -24.58
N GLY A 137 -3.78 7.49 -25.23
CA GLY A 137 -2.67 6.88 -25.96
C GLY A 137 -1.43 6.63 -25.11
N ILE A 138 -1.37 7.19 -23.89
CA ILE A 138 -0.24 7.07 -22.95
C ILE A 138 -0.58 6.06 -21.84
N LEU A 139 -1.84 6.05 -21.37
CA LEU A 139 -2.39 5.12 -20.39
C LEU A 139 -2.75 3.77 -21.01
#